data_AF-A0A6P0HH76-F1
#
_entry.id   AF-A0A6P0HH76-F1
#
_cell.length_a   1.000
_cell.length_b   1.000
_cell.length_c   1.000
_cell.angle_alpha   90.00
_cell.angle_beta   90.00
_cell.angle_gamma   90.00
#
_symmetry.space_group_name_H-M   'P 1'
#
loop_
_entity.id
_entity.type
_entity.pdbx_description
1 polymer ?
#
loop_
_entity_poly.entity_id
_entity_poly.type
_entity_poly.pdbx_seq_one_letter_code
_entity_poly.pdbx_strand_id
1 'polypeptide(L)'
;MNGYSSANAVAIAMLSARVIRSAMSRDQKTLLVARRAVEDLVEAGFLKDDRTVRSGIWACDRWLRRNYRGDVVYRRAVLAKFRQPDLKLLIPEFRVGQSVVDYLFVGKDAHAVEIKSDLDGYGRLPAQLRSYGKVAPLISLVATPRVMNRVMSEPAFNHVGLLTLDDDLSLVEVREATYAAESLDVSTMMRSLRRAEYTQILKDSGRELPDLPNTRIFAAALDSSVELVREDYYRAFAGQLSRRRTNMSRTELRRFPAPLRPALVSLDPERTEMARLRIWLDTEVKHVLS
;
A
#
# COMPACT_ATOMS: atom_id res chain seq x y z
N MET A 1 2.54 32.80 2.81
CA MET A 1 2.01 31.45 3.12
C MET A 1 1.60 30.62 1.90
N ASN A 2 1.50 31.17 0.68
CA ASN A 2 1.04 30.41 -0.51
C ASN A 2 2.10 29.53 -1.20
N GLY A 3 3.41 29.77 -1.01
CA GLY A 3 4.48 29.05 -1.71
C GLY A 3 4.77 27.62 -1.21
N TYR A 4 4.54 27.35 0.08
CA TYR A 4 4.76 26.00 0.64
C TYR A 4 3.66 25.02 0.21
N SER A 5 2.42 25.49 0.11
CA SER A 5 1.30 24.67 -0.35
C SER A 5 1.46 24.26 -1.82
N SER A 6 1.98 25.15 -2.68
CA SER A 6 2.24 24.82 -4.09
C SER A 6 3.42 23.86 -4.24
N ALA A 7 4.54 24.09 -3.54
CA ALA A 7 5.70 23.20 -3.59
C ALA A 7 5.38 21.79 -3.05
N ASN A 8 4.58 21.68 -1.98
CA ASN A 8 4.10 20.39 -1.48
C ASN A 8 3.26 19.66 -2.54
N ALA A 9 2.33 20.35 -3.19
CA ALA A 9 1.48 19.75 -4.22
C ALA A 9 2.31 19.22 -5.40
N VAL A 10 3.27 19.99 -5.89
CA VAL A 10 4.19 19.58 -6.97
C VAL A 10 5.01 18.35 -6.56
N ALA A 11 5.61 18.38 -5.37
CA ALA A 11 6.42 17.26 -4.88
C ALA A 11 5.59 15.99 -4.68
N ILE A 12 4.37 16.08 -4.15
CA ILE A 12 3.44 14.94 -3.99
C ILE A 12 3.02 14.40 -5.36
N ALA A 13 2.63 15.28 -6.28
CA ALA A 13 2.20 14.89 -7.62
C ALA A 13 3.30 14.11 -8.36
N MET A 14 4.56 14.60 -8.29
CA MET A 14 5.69 13.93 -8.92
C MET A 14 5.93 12.51 -8.39
N LEU A 15 5.73 12.28 -7.09
CA LEU A 15 5.91 10.97 -6.46
C LEU A 15 4.67 10.06 -6.58
N SER A 16 3.60 10.53 -7.22
CA SER A 16 2.33 9.83 -7.29
C SER A 16 2.32 8.67 -8.30
N ALA A 17 1.51 7.65 -8.03
CA ALA A 17 1.27 6.55 -8.96
C ALA A 17 0.76 7.03 -10.33
N ARG A 18 0.05 8.17 -10.39
CA ARG A 18 -0.44 8.75 -11.65
C ARG A 18 0.70 9.20 -12.56
N VAL A 19 1.64 9.97 -12.03
CA VAL A 19 2.80 10.47 -12.80
C VAL A 19 3.72 9.31 -13.17
N ILE A 20 3.98 8.39 -12.25
CA ILE A 20 4.85 7.24 -12.52
C ILE A 20 4.24 6.31 -13.58
N ARG A 21 2.93 6.04 -13.53
CA ARG A 21 2.23 5.30 -14.60
C ARG A 21 2.35 6.01 -15.94
N SER A 22 2.18 7.34 -15.94
CA SER A 22 2.34 8.15 -17.16
C SER A 22 3.74 8.02 -17.76
N ALA A 23 4.79 8.15 -16.94
CA ALA A 23 6.18 8.03 -17.36
C ALA A 23 6.55 6.64 -17.93
N MET A 24 5.78 5.61 -17.62
CA MET A 24 5.96 4.25 -18.14
C MET A 24 5.15 3.98 -19.41
N SER A 25 4.26 4.89 -19.81
CA SER A 25 3.34 4.67 -20.93
C SER A 25 4.03 4.70 -22.29
N ARG A 26 3.43 4.05 -23.29
CA ARG A 26 3.77 4.22 -24.71
C ARG A 26 2.88 5.24 -25.42
N ASP A 27 1.74 5.57 -24.82
CA ASP A 27 0.78 6.50 -25.39
C ASP A 27 1.24 7.95 -25.15
N GLN A 28 1.40 8.70 -26.24
CA GLN A 28 1.89 10.08 -26.23
C GLN A 28 0.97 11.00 -25.42
N LYS A 29 -0.36 10.80 -25.49
CA LYS A 29 -1.30 11.61 -24.70
C LYS A 29 -1.13 11.37 -23.21
N THR A 30 -0.95 10.12 -22.81
CA THR A 30 -0.70 9.73 -21.42
C THR A 30 0.62 10.30 -20.92
N LEU A 31 1.67 10.35 -21.73
CA LEU A 31 2.98 10.91 -21.37
C LEU A 31 2.93 12.40 -21.02
N LEU A 32 1.93 13.15 -21.50
CA LEU A 32 1.75 14.57 -21.18
C LEU A 32 1.60 14.82 -19.67
N VAL A 33 1.05 13.86 -18.92
CA VAL A 33 0.92 14.00 -17.46
C VAL A 33 2.30 14.01 -16.78
N ALA A 34 3.22 13.12 -17.19
CA ALA A 34 4.58 13.10 -16.68
C ALA A 34 5.39 14.30 -17.17
N ARG A 35 5.22 14.72 -18.43
CA ARG A 35 5.83 15.95 -18.97
C ARG A 35 5.41 17.17 -18.14
N ARG A 36 4.10 17.35 -17.92
CA ARG A 36 3.57 18.47 -17.12
C ARG A 36 4.09 18.46 -15.69
N ALA A 37 4.17 17.29 -15.06
CA ALA A 37 4.74 17.19 -13.71
C ALA A 37 6.23 17.60 -13.67
N VAL A 38 7.00 17.34 -14.74
CA VAL A 38 8.39 17.80 -14.85
C VAL A 38 8.46 19.32 -15.08
N GLU A 39 7.57 19.89 -15.88
CA GLU A 39 7.44 21.36 -16.04
C GLU A 39 7.17 22.02 -14.68
N ASP A 40 6.17 21.52 -13.94
CA ASP A 40 5.79 22.06 -12.63
C ASP A 40 6.97 21.97 -11.62
N LEU A 41 7.83 20.96 -11.72
CA LEU A 41 9.04 20.85 -10.88
C LEU A 41 10.06 21.95 -11.17
N VAL A 42 10.28 22.25 -12.44
CA VAL A 42 11.20 23.32 -12.87
C VAL A 42 10.64 24.66 -12.44
N GLU A 43 9.36 24.92 -12.71
CA GLU A 43 8.65 26.15 -12.33
C GLU A 43 8.69 26.38 -10.81
N ALA A 44 8.53 25.32 -10.02
CA ALA A 44 8.60 25.37 -8.56
C ALA A 44 10.03 25.41 -7.99
N GLY A 45 11.06 25.40 -8.84
CA GLY A 45 12.47 25.52 -8.44
C GLY A 45 13.06 24.27 -7.78
N PHE A 46 12.43 23.09 -7.94
CA PHE A 46 12.97 21.82 -7.44
C PHE A 46 14.20 21.37 -8.24
N LEU A 47 14.28 21.77 -9.50
CA LEU A 47 15.31 21.35 -10.44
C LEU A 47 15.69 22.45 -11.42
N LYS A 48 16.90 22.32 -11.97
CA LYS A 48 17.34 23.01 -13.18
C LYS A 48 17.28 22.06 -14.37
N ASP A 49 17.20 22.62 -15.58
CA ASP A 49 16.94 21.86 -16.83
C ASP A 49 18.06 20.89 -17.25
N ASP A 50 19.28 21.10 -16.77
CA ASP A 50 20.46 20.27 -17.00
C ASP A 50 20.54 19.04 -16.09
N ARG A 51 19.56 18.87 -15.19
CA ARG A 51 19.51 17.74 -14.25
C ARG A 51 18.60 16.64 -14.77
N THR A 52 18.84 15.43 -14.32
CA THR A 52 17.97 14.29 -14.60
C THR A 52 16.69 14.33 -13.78
N VAL A 53 15.61 13.73 -14.30
CA VAL A 53 14.35 13.56 -13.57
C VAL A 53 14.57 12.88 -12.21
N ARG A 54 15.49 11.90 -12.14
CA ARG A 54 15.90 11.23 -10.89
C ARG A 54 16.39 12.22 -9.84
N SER A 55 17.13 13.25 -10.23
CA SER A 55 17.56 14.30 -9.28
C SER A 55 16.35 15.02 -8.67
N GLY A 56 15.30 15.24 -9.46
CA GLY A 56 14.04 15.86 -9.02
C GLY A 56 13.29 15.03 -8.02
N ILE A 57 13.17 13.73 -8.30
CA ILE A 57 12.56 12.77 -7.36
C ILE A 57 13.21 12.88 -5.96
N TRP A 58 14.54 12.95 -5.90
CA TRP A 58 15.25 13.10 -4.62
C TRP A 58 15.09 14.49 -3.99
N ALA A 59 14.98 15.54 -4.81
CA ALA A 59 14.69 16.89 -4.31
C ALA A 59 13.29 16.96 -3.68
N CYS A 60 12.28 16.37 -4.33
CA CYS A 60 10.91 16.25 -3.81
C CYS A 60 10.88 15.49 -2.47
N ASP A 61 11.53 14.33 -2.39
CA ASP A 61 11.61 13.55 -1.15
C ASP A 61 12.22 14.37 -0.02
N ARG A 62 13.36 15.03 -0.27
CA ARG A 62 14.04 15.86 0.72
C ARG A 62 13.15 17.01 1.20
N TRP A 63 12.42 17.64 0.29
CA TRP A 63 11.49 18.72 0.61
C TRP A 63 10.34 18.23 1.48
N LEU A 64 9.65 17.16 1.07
CA LEU A 64 8.51 16.63 1.82
C LEU A 64 8.94 16.16 3.21
N ARG A 65 10.06 15.45 3.32
CA ARG A 65 10.60 15.03 4.62
C ARG A 65 10.85 16.20 5.58
N ARG A 66 11.24 17.38 5.08
CA ARG A 66 11.50 18.57 5.91
C ARG A 66 10.28 19.42 6.18
N ASN A 67 9.37 19.53 5.22
CA ASN A 67 8.31 20.55 5.24
C ASN A 67 6.90 19.96 5.32
N TYR A 68 6.71 18.66 5.03
CA TYR A 68 5.40 18.04 4.93
C TYR A 68 5.43 16.52 5.16
N ARG A 69 5.17 16.10 6.40
CA ARG A 69 5.07 14.69 6.81
C ARG A 69 3.70 14.09 6.41
N GLY A 70 3.36 14.16 5.13
CA GLY A 70 2.12 13.58 4.60
C GLY A 70 2.20 12.08 4.33
N ASP A 71 1.11 11.53 3.78
CA ASP A 71 0.94 10.11 3.44
C ASP A 71 2.15 9.48 2.69
N VAL A 72 2.73 10.19 1.70
CA VAL A 72 3.90 9.70 0.94
C VAL A 72 5.10 9.40 1.84
N VAL A 73 5.35 10.23 2.86
CA VAL A 73 6.47 10.06 3.80
C VAL A 73 6.21 8.84 4.69
N TYR A 74 4.99 8.70 5.20
CA TYR A 74 4.58 7.56 6.02
C TYR A 74 4.64 6.23 5.25
N ARG A 75 4.08 6.17 4.03
CA ARG A 75 4.13 4.97 3.18
C ARG A 75 5.56 4.53 2.91
N ARG A 76 6.46 5.48 2.61
CA ARG A 76 7.89 5.19 2.43
C ARG A 76 8.51 4.58 3.70
N ALA A 77 8.19 5.13 4.87
CA ALA A 77 8.71 4.64 6.14
C ALA A 77 8.17 3.23 6.48
N VAL A 78 6.89 2.96 6.21
CA VAL A 78 6.28 1.63 6.36
C VAL A 78 7.01 0.59 5.50
N LEU A 79 7.25 0.90 4.21
CA LEU A 79 8.00 0.01 3.31
C LEU A 79 9.48 -0.17 3.70
N ALA A 80 10.04 0.74 4.50
CA ALA A 80 11.38 0.63 5.04
C ALA A 80 11.42 -0.28 6.28
N LYS A 81 10.41 -0.18 7.17
CA LYS A 81 10.31 -0.94 8.42
C LYS A 81 9.90 -2.40 8.20
N PHE A 82 8.83 -2.64 7.45
CA PHE A 82 8.22 -3.97 7.28
C PHE A 82 8.93 -4.84 6.22
N ARG A 83 10.26 -4.83 6.22
CA ARG A 83 11.10 -5.57 5.26
C ARG A 83 11.50 -6.95 5.78
N GLN A 84 10.67 -7.59 6.60
CA GLN A 84 11.06 -8.81 7.31
C GLN A 84 11.45 -9.95 6.34
N PRO A 85 12.36 -10.86 6.75
CA PRO A 85 12.83 -11.97 5.91
C PRO A 85 11.73 -12.96 5.54
N ASP A 86 10.75 -13.15 6.41
CA ASP A 86 9.62 -14.09 6.31
C ASP A 86 8.40 -13.52 5.54
N LEU A 87 8.44 -12.23 5.19
CA LEU A 87 7.43 -11.61 4.33
C LEU A 87 7.41 -12.29 2.95
N LYS A 88 6.31 -12.98 2.65
CA LYS A 88 6.07 -13.63 1.35
C LYS A 88 5.49 -12.65 0.33
N LEU A 89 4.53 -11.84 0.76
CA LEU A 89 3.84 -10.91 -0.12
C LEU A 89 3.42 -9.63 0.61
N LEU A 90 3.51 -8.50 -0.09
CA LEU A 90 2.90 -7.24 0.31
C LEU A 90 1.78 -6.92 -0.67
N ILE A 91 0.57 -6.68 -0.16
CA ILE A 91 -0.59 -6.27 -0.95
C ILE A 91 -0.98 -4.85 -0.55
N PRO A 92 -0.79 -3.84 -1.41
CA PRO A 92 -1.29 -2.49 -1.16
C PRO A 92 -2.81 -2.44 -1.35
N GLU A 93 -3.47 -1.53 -0.64
CA GLU A 93 -4.89 -1.20 -0.82
C GLU A 93 -5.81 -2.43 -0.77
N PHE A 94 -5.59 -3.31 0.22
CA PHE A 94 -6.34 -4.55 0.34
C PHE A 94 -7.76 -4.27 0.86
N ARG A 95 -8.77 -4.57 0.04
CA ARG A 95 -10.17 -4.30 0.37
C ARG A 95 -10.73 -5.32 1.36
N VAL A 96 -11.37 -4.81 2.42
CA VAL A 96 -12.04 -5.59 3.47
C VAL A 96 -13.43 -5.00 3.70
N GLY A 97 -14.42 -5.56 2.99
CA GLY A 97 -15.79 -5.03 2.97
C GLY A 97 -15.84 -3.60 2.43
N GLN A 98 -16.20 -2.64 3.30
CA GLN A 98 -16.25 -1.20 2.97
C GLN A 98 -14.96 -0.45 3.33
N SER A 99 -14.01 -1.11 3.99
CA SER A 99 -12.72 -0.53 4.36
C SER A 99 -11.62 -1.03 3.43
N VAL A 100 -10.49 -0.33 3.41
CA VAL A 100 -9.32 -0.66 2.58
C VAL A 100 -8.09 -0.52 3.46
N VAL A 101 -7.40 -1.63 3.72
CA VAL A 101 -6.13 -1.66 4.43
C VAL A 101 -5.06 -1.04 3.52
N ASP A 102 -4.28 -0.10 4.03
CA ASP A 102 -3.20 0.52 3.25
C ASP A 102 -2.18 -0.51 2.77
N TYR A 103 -1.72 -1.37 3.68
CA TYR A 103 -0.81 -2.47 3.39
C TYR A 103 -1.19 -3.73 4.15
N LEU A 104 -1.43 -4.82 3.43
CA LEU A 104 -1.52 -6.15 4.00
C LEU A 104 -0.21 -6.91 3.74
N PHE A 105 0.55 -7.14 4.80
CA PHE A 105 1.76 -7.98 4.77
C PHE A 105 1.37 -9.42 5.05
N VAL A 106 1.74 -10.35 4.18
CA VAL A 106 1.41 -11.76 4.30
C VAL A 106 2.70 -12.56 4.43
N GLY A 107 2.93 -13.12 5.61
CA GLY A 107 4.11 -13.93 5.94
C GLY A 107 3.71 -15.30 6.49
N LYS A 108 4.11 -15.59 7.74
CA LYS A 108 3.48 -16.66 8.54
C LYS A 108 2.01 -16.31 8.83
N ASP A 109 1.77 -15.06 9.20
CA ASP A 109 0.46 -14.49 9.48
C ASP A 109 0.21 -13.25 8.63
N ALA A 110 -1.06 -12.90 8.46
CA ALA A 110 -1.46 -11.65 7.82
C ALA A 110 -1.37 -10.49 8.82
N HIS A 111 -0.68 -9.41 8.44
CA HIS A 111 -0.51 -8.20 9.23
C HIS A 111 -1.04 -7.00 8.45
N ALA A 112 -2.17 -6.47 8.90
CA ALA A 112 -2.78 -5.26 8.37
C ALA A 112 -2.10 -4.02 8.94
N VAL A 113 -1.65 -3.12 8.09
CA VAL A 113 -1.04 -1.85 8.47
C VAL A 113 -1.86 -0.71 7.89
N GLU A 114 -2.38 0.14 8.77
CA GLU A 114 -3.11 1.37 8.43
C GLU A 114 -2.23 2.58 8.70
N ILE A 115 -2.28 3.58 7.82
CA ILE A 115 -1.54 4.84 7.96
C ILE A 115 -2.53 5.97 8.23
N LYS A 116 -2.25 6.80 9.24
CA LYS A 116 -3.00 8.04 9.52
C LYS A 116 -2.02 9.20 9.72
N SER A 117 -1.93 10.05 8.72
CA SER A 117 -1.19 11.31 8.79
C SER A 117 -1.94 12.35 9.65
N ASP A 118 -1.30 13.48 9.93
CA ASP A 118 -1.91 14.57 10.72
C ASP A 118 -3.19 15.15 10.10
N LEU A 119 -3.38 14.96 8.79
CA LEU A 119 -4.54 15.46 8.04
C LEU A 119 -5.73 14.52 8.10
N ASP A 120 -5.54 13.27 8.53
CA ASP A 120 -6.58 12.27 8.52
C ASP A 120 -7.55 12.43 9.70
N GLY A 121 -8.84 12.31 9.39
CA GLY A 121 -9.89 12.27 10.38
C GLY A 121 -9.93 10.94 11.14
N TYR A 122 -10.17 11.00 12.45
CA TYR A 122 -10.32 9.81 13.29
C TYR A 122 -11.63 9.05 13.05
N GLY A 123 -12.68 9.70 12.53
CA GLY A 123 -14.05 9.18 12.57
C GLY A 123 -14.26 7.80 11.94
N ARG A 124 -13.47 7.43 10.92
CA ARG A 124 -13.57 6.10 10.27
C ARG A 124 -12.65 5.06 10.87
N LEU A 125 -11.62 5.47 11.62
CA LEU A 125 -10.55 4.60 12.08
C LEU A 125 -11.06 3.43 12.95
N PRO A 126 -11.97 3.62 13.93
CA PRO A 126 -12.50 2.50 14.70
C PRO A 126 -13.21 1.43 13.85
N ALA A 127 -13.97 1.85 12.84
CA ALA A 127 -14.66 0.93 11.94
C ALA A 127 -13.68 0.18 11.01
N GLN A 128 -12.64 0.88 10.55
CA GLN A 128 -11.54 0.31 9.78
C GLN A 128 -10.80 -0.77 10.58
N LEU A 129 -10.30 -0.45 11.78
CA LEU A 129 -9.57 -1.41 12.64
C LEU A 129 -10.40 -2.66 12.96
N ARG A 130 -11.69 -2.49 13.30
CA ARG A 130 -12.60 -3.63 13.50
C ARG A 130 -12.80 -4.47 12.23
N SER A 131 -12.82 -3.83 11.06
CA SER A 131 -12.95 -4.56 9.79
C SER A 131 -11.68 -5.34 9.48
N TYR A 132 -10.50 -4.80 9.78
CA TYR A 132 -9.22 -5.44 9.49
C TYR A 132 -8.99 -6.69 10.35
N GLY A 133 -9.42 -6.67 11.62
CA GLY A 133 -9.35 -7.84 12.50
C GLY A 133 -10.16 -9.05 12.01
N LYS A 134 -11.06 -8.85 11.04
CA LYS A 134 -11.81 -9.95 10.40
C LYS A 134 -10.99 -10.77 9.42
N VAL A 135 -9.85 -10.27 8.97
CA VAL A 135 -9.01 -10.92 7.95
C VAL A 135 -7.54 -11.05 8.33
N ALA A 136 -7.08 -10.25 9.30
CA ALA A 136 -5.69 -10.22 9.75
C ALA A 136 -5.62 -10.28 11.27
N PRO A 137 -4.94 -11.29 11.87
CA PRO A 137 -4.80 -11.38 13.32
C PRO A 137 -3.81 -10.37 13.90
N LEU A 138 -2.95 -9.76 13.07
CA LEU A 138 -2.07 -8.68 13.46
C LEU A 138 -2.53 -7.39 12.78
N ILE A 139 -2.62 -6.32 13.57
CA ILE A 139 -3.00 -4.99 13.08
C ILE A 139 -2.01 -3.98 13.66
N SER A 140 -1.47 -3.11 12.82
CA SER A 140 -0.71 -1.94 13.25
C SER A 140 -1.28 -0.66 12.68
N LEU A 141 -1.33 0.35 13.53
CA LEU A 141 -1.60 1.72 13.15
C LEU A 141 -0.29 2.50 13.15
N VAL A 142 0.05 3.04 11.98
CA VAL A 142 1.13 4.02 11.83
C VAL A 142 0.51 5.40 11.82
N ALA A 143 0.75 6.18 12.88
CA ALA A 143 0.11 7.47 13.00
C ALA A 143 0.92 8.48 13.80
N THR A 144 0.36 9.66 13.98
CA THR A 144 0.96 10.70 14.82
C THR A 144 0.57 10.46 16.28
N PRO A 145 1.35 10.97 17.26
CA PRO A 145 1.05 10.77 18.68
C PRO A 145 -0.39 11.17 19.06
N ARG A 146 -0.93 12.21 18.42
CA ARG A 146 -2.31 12.67 18.64
C ARG A 146 -3.35 11.58 18.32
N VAL A 147 -3.19 10.89 17.19
CA VAL A 147 -4.11 9.83 16.77
C VAL A 147 -3.94 8.60 17.67
N MET A 148 -2.69 8.26 18.04
CA MET A 148 -2.41 7.13 18.92
C MET A 148 -3.05 7.29 20.30
N ASN A 149 -2.96 8.47 20.90
CA ASN A 149 -3.53 8.71 22.23
C ASN A 149 -5.04 8.40 22.27
N ARG A 150 -5.75 8.66 21.16
CA ARG A 150 -7.16 8.28 21.03
C ARG A 150 -7.34 6.76 20.97
N VAL A 151 -6.54 6.07 20.17
CA VAL A 151 -6.59 4.59 20.09
C VAL A 151 -6.21 3.93 21.42
N MET A 152 -5.22 4.47 22.13
CA MET A 152 -4.82 3.99 23.47
C MET A 152 -5.92 4.17 24.51
N SER A 153 -6.79 5.17 24.35
CA SER A 153 -7.92 5.39 25.26
C SER A 153 -9.10 4.43 25.03
N GLU A 154 -9.06 3.61 23.98
CA GLU A 154 -10.12 2.65 23.63
C GLU A 154 -9.66 1.20 23.88
N PRO A 155 -10.14 0.53 24.96
CA PRO A 155 -9.70 -0.83 25.31
C PRO A 155 -9.90 -1.88 24.21
N ALA A 156 -10.90 -1.68 23.35
CA ALA A 156 -11.18 -2.54 22.20
C ALA A 156 -10.01 -2.64 21.21
N PHE A 157 -9.05 -1.71 21.26
CA PHE A 157 -7.88 -1.67 20.37
C PHE A 157 -6.56 -1.94 21.09
N ASN A 158 -6.56 -2.59 22.26
CA ASN A 158 -5.33 -2.95 22.97
C ASN A 158 -4.42 -3.90 22.20
N HIS A 159 -4.97 -4.73 21.32
CA HIS A 159 -4.23 -5.64 20.45
C HIS A 159 -3.53 -4.93 19.26
N VAL A 160 -3.92 -3.69 18.94
CA VAL A 160 -3.40 -2.96 17.78
C VAL A 160 -2.02 -2.40 18.11
N GLY A 161 -1.01 -2.77 17.32
CA GLY A 161 0.32 -2.19 17.41
C GLY A 161 0.34 -0.74 16.98
N LEU A 162 1.17 0.09 17.61
CA LEU A 162 1.23 1.53 17.37
C LEU A 162 2.65 1.92 16.98
N LEU A 163 2.81 2.59 15.82
CA LEU A 163 4.10 3.06 15.34
C LEU A 163 4.05 4.53 14.93
N THR A 164 5.05 5.31 15.33
CA THR A 164 5.16 6.74 14.99
C THR A 164 6.42 6.97 14.17
N LEU A 165 6.46 8.07 13.42
CA LEU A 165 7.72 8.59 12.91
C LEU A 165 8.47 9.32 14.03
N ASP A 166 9.77 9.07 14.14
CA ASP A 166 10.70 9.92 14.89
C ASP A 166 11.12 11.15 14.06
N ASP A 167 12.07 11.93 14.60
CA ASP A 167 12.58 13.13 13.94
C ASP A 167 13.38 12.83 12.66
N ASP A 168 13.95 11.64 12.55
CA ASP A 168 14.65 11.15 11.36
C ASP A 168 13.70 10.55 10.30
N LEU A 169 12.41 10.47 10.64
CA LEU A 169 11.33 9.86 9.85
C LEU A 169 11.50 8.34 9.68
N SER A 170 12.05 7.71 10.71
CA SER A 170 12.06 6.27 10.89
C SER A 170 10.88 5.85 11.76
N LEU A 171 10.35 4.65 11.53
CA LEU A 171 9.25 4.12 12.35
C LEU A 171 9.77 3.56 13.66
N VAL A 172 9.33 4.19 14.75
CA VAL A 172 9.52 3.74 16.13
C VAL A 172 8.23 3.09 16.61
N GLU A 173 8.40 1.94 17.25
CA GLU A 173 7.29 1.19 17.84
C GLU A 173 7.00 1.73 19.24
N VAL A 174 5.75 2.12 19.46
CA VAL A 174 5.24 2.58 20.75
C VAL A 174 4.56 1.43 21.49
N ARG A 175 3.95 0.51 20.73
CA ARG A 175 3.31 -0.71 21.23
C ARG A 175 3.39 -1.78 20.15
N GLU A 176 3.86 -2.97 20.51
CA GLU A 176 3.86 -4.12 19.60
C GLU A 176 2.43 -4.58 19.29
N ALA A 177 2.19 -5.04 18.06
CA ALA A 177 0.91 -5.66 17.69
C ALA A 177 0.79 -7.03 18.36
N THR A 178 -0.35 -7.30 19.00
CA THR A 178 -0.63 -8.61 19.59
C THR A 178 -1.47 -9.44 18.63
N TYR A 179 -1.13 -10.72 18.48
CA TYR A 179 -1.91 -11.67 17.69
C TYR A 179 -3.30 -11.85 18.31
N ALA A 180 -4.35 -11.59 17.53
CA ALA A 180 -5.74 -11.74 17.95
C ALA A 180 -6.57 -12.37 16.81
N ALA A 181 -6.89 -13.66 16.93
CA ALA A 181 -7.63 -14.42 15.92
C ALA A 181 -9.14 -14.49 16.18
N GLU A 182 -9.60 -14.03 17.35
CA GLU A 182 -10.99 -14.14 17.81
C GLU A 182 -11.96 -13.36 16.91
N SER A 183 -11.46 -12.31 16.25
CA SER A 183 -12.24 -11.46 15.36
C SER A 183 -12.28 -11.95 13.92
N LEU A 184 -11.51 -13.00 13.56
CA LEU A 184 -11.48 -13.52 12.19
C LEU A 184 -12.86 -14.02 11.76
N ASP A 185 -13.27 -13.63 10.57
CA ASP A 185 -14.60 -13.91 10.03
C ASP A 185 -14.50 -14.50 8.63
N VAL A 186 -14.95 -15.74 8.47
CA VAL A 186 -14.84 -16.51 7.22
C VAL A 186 -15.57 -15.82 6.08
N SER A 187 -16.75 -15.24 6.34
CA SER A 187 -17.50 -14.49 5.34
C SER A 187 -16.70 -13.30 4.80
N THR A 188 -16.10 -12.51 5.69
CA THR A 188 -15.29 -11.35 5.31
C THR A 188 -14.00 -11.76 4.59
N MET A 189 -13.33 -12.82 5.04
CA MET A 189 -12.14 -13.37 4.36
C MET A 189 -12.48 -13.81 2.94
N MET A 190 -13.53 -14.63 2.76
CA MET A 190 -14.00 -15.09 1.46
C MET A 190 -14.31 -13.93 0.52
N ARG A 191 -15.05 -12.92 1.02
CA ARG A 191 -15.43 -11.71 0.27
C ARG A 191 -14.25 -10.86 -0.19
N SER A 192 -13.09 -11.02 0.45
CA SER A 192 -11.85 -10.29 0.14
C SER A 192 -10.96 -11.03 -0.87
N LEU A 193 -11.35 -12.25 -1.27
CA LEU A 193 -10.64 -13.06 -2.25
C LEU A 193 -11.19 -12.87 -3.67
N ARG A 194 -10.32 -13.10 -4.66
CA ARG A 194 -10.74 -13.25 -6.06
C ARG A 194 -11.44 -14.59 -6.23
N ARG A 195 -12.29 -14.71 -7.27
CA ARG A 195 -13.01 -15.95 -7.57
C ARG A 195 -12.13 -17.18 -7.57
N ALA A 196 -11.05 -17.16 -8.35
CA ALA A 196 -10.13 -18.29 -8.44
C ALA A 196 -9.54 -18.70 -7.08
N GLU A 197 -9.33 -17.74 -6.18
CA GLU A 197 -8.72 -17.98 -4.85
C GLU A 197 -9.72 -18.68 -3.92
N TYR A 198 -10.93 -18.15 -3.76
CA TYR A 198 -11.91 -18.79 -2.88
C TYR A 198 -12.41 -20.14 -3.43
N THR A 199 -12.52 -20.29 -4.75
CA THR A 199 -12.88 -21.60 -5.34
C THR A 199 -11.80 -22.64 -5.09
N GLN A 200 -10.53 -22.21 -5.11
CA GLN A 200 -9.41 -23.11 -4.82
C GLN A 200 -9.39 -23.52 -3.34
N ILE A 201 -9.68 -22.62 -2.41
CA ILE A 201 -9.77 -22.97 -0.97
C ILE A 201 -10.83 -24.05 -0.74
N LEU A 202 -12.02 -23.88 -1.33
CA LEU A 202 -13.11 -24.85 -1.18
C LEU A 202 -12.73 -26.20 -1.77
N LYS A 203 -12.16 -26.21 -2.99
CA LYS A 203 -11.66 -27.43 -3.62
C LYS A 203 -10.60 -28.13 -2.76
N ASP A 204 -9.62 -27.39 -2.25
CA ASP A 204 -8.55 -27.92 -1.38
C ASP A 204 -9.12 -28.45 -0.05
N SER A 205 -10.29 -27.95 0.37
CA SER A 205 -11.03 -28.41 1.56
C SER A 205 -12.00 -29.56 1.28
N GLY A 206 -11.96 -30.16 0.09
CA GLY A 206 -12.87 -31.25 -0.30
C GLY A 206 -14.32 -30.82 -0.56
N ARG A 207 -14.57 -29.52 -0.70
CA ARG A 207 -15.89 -28.97 -1.04
C ARG A 207 -15.98 -28.77 -2.55
N GLU A 208 -16.84 -29.54 -3.20
CA GLU A 208 -17.16 -29.31 -4.60
C GLU A 208 -18.22 -28.23 -4.73
N LEU A 209 -17.92 -27.21 -5.54
CA LEU A 209 -18.92 -26.23 -5.92
C LEU A 209 -19.72 -26.76 -7.11
N PRO A 210 -21.06 -26.71 -7.06
CA PRO A 210 -21.88 -27.06 -8.21
C PRO A 210 -21.57 -26.14 -9.39
N ASP A 211 -21.70 -26.69 -10.61
CA ASP A 211 -21.59 -25.89 -11.83
C ASP A 211 -22.80 -24.93 -11.91
N LEU A 212 -22.60 -23.72 -11.42
CA LEU A 212 -23.63 -22.69 -11.33
C LEU A 212 -23.28 -21.51 -12.24
N PRO A 213 -24.28 -20.73 -12.69
CA PRO A 213 -24.02 -19.45 -13.33
C PRO A 213 -23.15 -18.56 -12.45
N ASN A 214 -22.31 -17.72 -13.08
CA ASN A 214 -21.37 -16.83 -12.39
C ASN A 214 -22.00 -15.99 -11.27
N THR A 215 -23.28 -15.62 -11.42
CA THR A 215 -24.04 -14.84 -10.44
C THR A 215 -24.40 -15.60 -9.16
N ARG A 216 -24.45 -16.94 -9.21
CA ARG A 216 -24.83 -17.80 -8.07
C ARG A 216 -23.65 -18.50 -7.40
N ILE A 217 -22.52 -18.65 -8.10
CA ILE A 217 -21.30 -19.26 -7.56
C ILE A 217 -20.83 -18.56 -6.28
N PHE A 218 -20.94 -17.23 -6.23
CA PHE A 218 -20.49 -16.47 -5.07
C PHE A 218 -21.29 -16.83 -3.80
N ALA A 219 -22.62 -16.90 -3.91
CA ALA A 219 -23.48 -17.25 -2.79
C ALA A 219 -23.20 -18.69 -2.32
N ALA A 220 -23.18 -19.66 -3.24
CA ALA A 220 -22.88 -21.06 -2.91
C ALA A 220 -21.49 -21.23 -2.27
N ALA A 221 -20.48 -20.50 -2.77
CA ALA A 221 -19.15 -20.50 -2.19
C ALA A 221 -19.09 -19.86 -0.80
N LEU A 222 -19.89 -18.81 -0.56
CA LEU A 222 -19.98 -18.20 0.75
C LEU A 222 -20.63 -19.16 1.75
N ASP A 223 -21.76 -19.76 1.40
CA ASP A 223 -22.49 -20.71 2.25
C ASP A 223 -21.60 -21.91 2.59
N SER A 224 -20.89 -22.46 1.60
CA SER A 224 -19.94 -23.56 1.84
C SER A 224 -18.72 -23.13 2.66
N SER A 225 -18.25 -21.89 2.51
CA SER A 225 -17.09 -21.39 3.26
C SER A 225 -17.40 -21.26 4.75
N VAL A 226 -18.57 -20.70 5.12
CA VAL A 226 -18.91 -20.45 6.53
C VAL A 226 -19.11 -21.72 7.36
N GLU A 227 -19.28 -22.87 6.71
CA GLU A 227 -19.30 -24.18 7.36
C GLU A 227 -17.89 -24.72 7.71
N LEU A 228 -16.83 -24.09 7.21
CA LEU A 228 -15.45 -24.51 7.51
C LEU A 228 -14.99 -23.93 8.85
N VAL A 229 -14.10 -24.67 9.51
CA VAL A 229 -13.43 -24.23 10.75
C VAL A 229 -12.66 -22.94 10.45
N ARG A 230 -12.91 -21.89 11.25
CA ARG A 230 -12.37 -20.54 11.05
C ARG A 230 -10.85 -20.55 10.88
N GLU A 231 -10.15 -21.27 11.74
CA GLU A 231 -8.69 -21.32 11.80
C GLU A 231 -8.12 -22.05 10.59
N ASP A 232 -8.79 -23.11 10.10
CA ASP A 232 -8.43 -23.80 8.86
C ASP A 232 -8.64 -22.90 7.64
N TYR A 233 -9.79 -22.21 7.59
CA TYR A 233 -10.07 -21.27 6.51
C TYR A 233 -9.08 -20.13 6.48
N TYR A 234 -8.72 -19.56 7.63
CA TYR A 234 -7.70 -18.51 7.72
C TYR A 234 -6.34 -18.98 7.19
N ARG A 235 -5.90 -20.20 7.56
CA ARG A 235 -4.65 -20.78 7.01
C ARG A 235 -4.71 -20.92 5.50
N ALA A 236 -5.83 -21.41 4.97
CA ALA A 236 -6.03 -21.52 3.52
C ALA A 236 -6.07 -20.14 2.84
N PHE A 237 -6.76 -19.16 3.45
CA PHE A 237 -6.84 -17.77 3.01
C PHE A 237 -5.46 -17.11 2.91
N ALA A 238 -4.67 -17.14 4.00
CA ALA A 238 -3.31 -16.59 4.02
C ALA A 238 -2.40 -17.33 3.02
N GLY A 239 -2.57 -18.64 2.89
CA GLY A 239 -1.89 -19.47 1.88
C GLY A 239 -2.19 -19.04 0.45
N GLN A 240 -3.46 -18.82 0.10
CA GLN A 240 -3.83 -18.34 -1.25
C GLN A 240 -3.32 -16.94 -1.51
N LEU A 241 -3.45 -16.02 -0.55
CA LEU A 241 -2.91 -14.66 -0.71
C LEU A 241 -1.39 -14.71 -0.99
N SER A 242 -0.64 -15.52 -0.23
CA SER A 242 0.80 -15.69 -0.41
C SER A 242 1.22 -16.20 -1.79
N ARG A 243 0.30 -16.81 -2.55
CA ARG A 243 0.56 -17.34 -3.91
C ARG A 243 0.37 -16.29 -5.00
N ARG A 244 -0.17 -15.09 -4.69
CA ARG A 244 -0.27 -14.01 -5.68
C ARG A 244 1.14 -13.65 -6.16
N ARG A 245 1.27 -13.53 -7.48
CA ARG A 245 2.53 -13.12 -8.10
C ARG A 245 2.54 -11.60 -8.26
N THR A 246 3.67 -10.99 -7.93
CA THR A 246 3.98 -9.61 -8.30
C THR A 246 4.86 -9.60 -9.54
N ASN A 247 4.69 -8.60 -10.39
CA ASN A 247 5.56 -8.38 -11.54
C ASN A 247 6.96 -7.93 -11.11
N MET A 248 7.05 -7.24 -9.97
CA MET A 248 8.31 -6.73 -9.43
C MET A 248 8.80 -7.52 -8.22
N SER A 249 10.06 -7.98 -8.28
CA SER A 249 10.73 -8.59 -7.12
C SER A 249 11.19 -7.55 -6.10
N ARG A 250 11.37 -7.97 -4.83
CA ARG A 250 11.93 -7.11 -3.76
C ARG A 250 13.30 -6.54 -4.12
N THR A 251 14.12 -7.30 -4.84
CA THR A 251 15.44 -6.89 -5.32
C THR A 251 15.34 -5.85 -6.42
N GLU A 252 14.42 -6.01 -7.37
CA GLU A 252 14.18 -5.00 -8.42
C GLU A 252 13.64 -3.70 -7.84
N LEU A 253 12.69 -3.76 -6.89
CA LEU A 253 12.15 -2.57 -6.22
C LEU A 253 13.26 -1.75 -5.54
N ARG A 254 14.30 -2.40 -4.98
CA ARG A 254 15.44 -1.71 -4.36
C ARG A 254 16.28 -0.90 -5.35
N ARG A 255 16.27 -1.26 -6.64
CA ARG A 255 17.02 -0.56 -7.69
C ARG A 255 16.39 0.79 -8.08
N PHE A 256 15.13 1.02 -7.72
CA PHE A 256 14.48 2.32 -7.91
C PHE A 256 14.70 3.24 -6.72
N PRO A 257 14.66 4.58 -6.93
CA PRO A 257 14.73 5.56 -5.85
C PRO A 257 13.72 5.23 -4.74
N ALA A 258 14.17 5.25 -3.49
CA ALA A 258 13.31 4.99 -2.33
C ALA A 258 11.98 5.77 -2.32
N PRO A 259 11.94 7.05 -2.75
CA PRO A 259 10.71 7.85 -2.79
C PRO A 259 9.63 7.30 -3.74
N LEU A 260 10.01 6.54 -4.77
CA LEU A 260 9.07 5.97 -5.74
C LEU A 260 8.51 4.62 -5.35
N ARG A 261 9.12 3.95 -4.36
CA ARG A 261 8.78 2.57 -4.00
C ARG A 261 7.30 2.41 -3.60
N PRO A 262 6.67 3.33 -2.84
CA PRO A 262 5.23 3.27 -2.58
C PRO A 262 4.39 3.19 -3.86
N ALA A 263 4.62 4.11 -4.81
CA ALA A 263 3.93 4.13 -6.08
C ALA A 263 4.17 2.85 -6.89
N LEU A 264 5.42 2.35 -6.92
CA LEU A 264 5.77 1.14 -7.65
C LEU A 264 5.14 -0.12 -7.06
N VAL A 265 5.03 -0.22 -5.74
CA VAL A 265 4.32 -1.32 -5.08
C VAL A 265 2.83 -1.30 -5.46
N SER A 266 2.20 -0.13 -5.48
CA SER A 266 0.79 0.01 -5.88
C SER A 266 0.55 -0.26 -7.37
N LEU A 267 1.49 0.12 -8.24
CA LEU A 267 1.36 -0.05 -9.68
C LEU A 267 1.71 -1.46 -10.16
N ASP A 268 2.63 -2.14 -9.47
CA ASP A 268 3.22 -3.44 -9.85
C ASP A 268 3.56 -3.56 -11.35
N PRO A 269 4.40 -2.65 -11.90
CA PRO A 269 4.67 -2.56 -13.33
C PRO A 269 5.42 -3.77 -13.88
N GLU A 270 5.16 -4.07 -15.15
CA GLU A 270 5.87 -5.11 -15.89
C GLU A 270 7.34 -4.75 -16.15
N ARG A 271 8.15 -5.74 -16.53
CA ARG A 271 9.57 -5.53 -16.88
C ARG A 271 9.79 -4.46 -17.94
N THR A 272 8.92 -4.39 -18.94
CA THR A 272 9.07 -3.40 -20.02
C THR A 272 8.73 -1.99 -19.56
N GLU A 273 7.76 -1.84 -18.65
CA GLU A 273 7.40 -0.56 -18.02
C GLU A 273 8.51 -0.09 -17.08
N MET A 274 9.05 -1.00 -16.27
CA MET A 274 10.22 -0.75 -15.43
C MET A 274 11.44 -0.25 -16.23
N ALA A 275 11.68 -0.83 -17.41
CA ALA A 275 12.77 -0.39 -18.29
C ALA A 275 12.55 1.05 -18.79
N ARG A 276 11.32 1.38 -19.22
CA ARG A 276 10.96 2.75 -19.63
C ARG A 276 11.09 3.74 -18.48
N LEU A 277 10.66 3.36 -17.26
CA LEU A 277 10.81 4.22 -16.10
C LEU A 277 12.28 4.52 -15.80
N ARG A 278 13.18 3.52 -15.92
CA ARG A 278 14.62 3.75 -15.73
C ARG A 278 15.17 4.76 -16.72
N ILE A 279 14.82 4.60 -18.01
CA ILE A 279 15.20 5.55 -19.05
C ILE A 279 14.70 6.95 -18.69
N TRP A 280 13.40 7.10 -18.40
CA TRP A 280 12.81 8.40 -18.06
C TRP A 280 13.46 9.06 -16.83
N LEU A 281 13.79 8.28 -15.80
CA LEU A 281 14.49 8.78 -14.62
C LEU A 281 15.88 9.32 -14.95
N ASP A 282 16.58 8.72 -15.92
CA ASP A 282 17.94 9.09 -16.30
C ASP A 282 17.98 10.14 -17.43
N THR A 283 16.85 10.47 -18.03
CA THR A 283 16.71 11.57 -19.00
C THR A 283 16.91 12.93 -18.33
N GLU A 284 17.68 13.82 -18.97
CA GLU A 284 17.78 15.24 -18.58
C GLU A 284 16.45 15.96 -18.83
N VAL A 285 16.08 16.85 -17.93
CA VAL A 285 14.78 17.55 -17.96
C VAL A 285 14.56 18.27 -19.30
N LYS A 286 15.57 18.95 -19.85
CA LYS A 286 15.46 19.60 -21.17
C LYS A 286 15.00 18.68 -22.31
N HIS A 287 15.32 17.38 -22.25
CA HIS A 287 14.93 16.38 -23.24
C HIS A 287 13.54 15.79 -22.97
N VAL A 288 13.02 15.90 -21.75
CA VAL A 288 11.63 15.58 -21.43
C VAL A 288 10.70 16.71 -21.90
N LEU A 289 11.20 17.95 -21.86
CA LEU A 289 10.45 19.17 -22.17
C LEU A 289 10.54 19.63 -23.62
N SER A 290 11.40 19.02 -24.44
CA SER A 290 11.37 19.16 -25.91
C SER A 290 10.23 18.32 -26.48
#